data_AF-A0AAV5EDJ9-F1
#
_entry.id   AF-A0AAV5EDJ9-F1
#
_cell.length_a   1.000
_cell.length_b   1.000
_cell.length_c   1.000
_cell.angle_alpha   90.00
_cell.angle_beta   90.00
_cell.angle_gamma   90.00
#
_symmetry.space_group_name_H-M   'P 1'
#
loop_
_entity.id
_entity.type
_entity.pdbx_description
1 polymer ?
#
loop_
_entity_poly.entity_id
_entity_poly.type
_entity_poly.pdbx_seq_one_letter_code
_entity_poly.pdbx_strand_id
1 'polypeptide(L)'
;MAAITPLLRLLPVLLLLLPPALLKYLTASNGPAKDTGVGELHPIVLLAGLGCSDLEAQLTEAYQPSVPRCGAMKGKGWFSLWQNTSDLLAQGYVQCFEQQMRLFYDPATNDYRNLPGVETRVPKFGSARAFHDKNPLHPKRCLDNVREALEELGYRDNDTLFEAPYDWRYVPPAPGQISQIYSQFFQRFKALVETASSKHEKKVIIFAHSYGGMVALEFVRNMPLAWRNRYIKHLILSAPTPSTGFMRMIQGLVSGSEHMIYVPTSDTSLRTLWRTFETSIMGLPSPNVFGHEPLVVTKQRNYSAYDMEEFLAAIGLEDSIEPFRRRMVPKMNYFEAPMVPMTCINGVGVRTPQQLLFWESDYDISPEIVYGDGDGI
;
A
#
# COMPACT_ATOMS: atom_id res chain seq x y z
N MET A 1 -57.90 -15.84 24.41
CA MET A 1 -57.61 -16.20 23.01
C MET A 1 -58.18 -15.11 22.12
N ALA A 2 -57.36 -14.15 21.71
CA ALA A 2 -57.74 -13.10 20.75
C ALA A 2 -56.94 -13.33 19.47
N ALA A 3 -57.66 -13.54 18.36
CA ALA A 3 -57.10 -13.83 17.07
C ALA A 3 -56.37 -12.61 16.51
N ILE A 4 -55.07 -12.74 16.27
CA ILE A 4 -54.30 -11.79 15.47
C ILE A 4 -54.61 -12.10 14.00
N THR A 5 -55.21 -11.13 13.32
CA THR A 5 -55.69 -11.17 11.94
C THR A 5 -54.56 -11.51 10.95
N PRO A 6 -54.83 -12.30 9.89
CA PRO A 6 -53.84 -12.74 8.90
C PRO A 6 -53.22 -11.60 8.07
N LEU A 7 -53.73 -10.36 8.19
CA LEU A 7 -53.25 -9.18 7.49
C LEU A 7 -51.82 -8.77 7.91
N LEU A 8 -51.42 -9.01 9.17
CA LEU A 8 -50.08 -8.67 9.68
C LEU A 8 -48.95 -9.56 9.13
N ARG A 9 -49.28 -10.76 8.62
CA ARG A 9 -48.27 -11.68 8.05
C ARG A 9 -47.84 -11.32 6.63
N LEU A 10 -48.55 -10.42 5.95
CA LEU A 10 -48.26 -10.00 4.57
C LEU A 10 -47.42 -8.72 4.49
N LEU A 11 -47.22 -8.01 5.60
CA LEU A 11 -46.42 -6.78 5.66
C LEU A 11 -44.99 -6.93 5.13
N PRO A 12 -44.24 -8.00 5.44
CA PRO A 12 -42.87 -8.18 4.95
C PRO A 12 -42.80 -8.36 3.43
N VAL A 13 -43.84 -8.95 2.84
CA VAL A 13 -43.94 -9.20 1.39
C VAL A 13 -44.32 -7.93 0.63
N LEU A 14 -45.15 -7.06 1.24
CA LEU A 14 -45.48 -5.76 0.65
C LEU A 14 -44.29 -4.80 0.61
N LEU A 15 -43.38 -4.87 1.59
CA LEU A 15 -42.16 -4.05 1.64
C LEU A 15 -41.17 -4.36 0.51
N LEU A 16 -41.20 -5.59 -0.03
CA LEU A 16 -40.35 -6.02 -1.15
C LEU A 16 -40.86 -5.51 -2.52
N LEU A 17 -42.09 -4.99 -2.58
CA LEU A 17 -42.70 -4.43 -3.79
C LEU A 17 -42.52 -2.91 -3.90
N LEU A 18 -41.89 -2.27 -2.92
CA LEU A 18 -41.68 -0.82 -2.93
C LEU A 18 -40.45 -0.44 -3.77
N PRO A 19 -40.52 0.65 -4.55
CA PRO A 19 -39.36 1.19 -5.25
C PRO A 19 -38.23 1.51 -4.28
N PRO A 20 -36.94 1.33 -4.66
CA PRO A 20 -35.80 1.57 -3.78
C PRO A 20 -35.76 2.97 -3.13
N ALA A 21 -36.32 3.98 -3.81
CA ALA A 21 -36.42 5.34 -3.31
C ALA A 21 -37.40 5.48 -2.12
N LEU A 22 -38.51 4.73 -2.12
CA LEU A 22 -39.49 4.75 -1.01
C LEU A 22 -38.98 3.95 0.19
N LEU A 23 -38.24 2.86 -0.06
CA LEU A 23 -37.61 2.06 0.99
C LEU A 23 -36.61 2.90 1.80
N LYS A 24 -35.82 3.74 1.12
CA LYS A 24 -34.91 4.72 1.75
C LYS A 24 -35.64 5.76 2.58
N TYR A 25 -36.83 6.20 2.15
CA TYR A 25 -37.63 7.20 2.86
C TYR A 25 -38.25 6.63 4.15
N LEU A 26 -38.72 5.38 4.11
CA LEU A 26 -39.29 4.70 5.28
C LEU A 26 -38.23 4.29 6.31
N THR A 27 -36.99 4.00 5.89
CA THR A 27 -35.86 3.80 6.81
C THR A 27 -35.36 5.12 7.41
N ALA A 28 -35.57 6.26 6.74
CA ALA A 28 -35.18 7.57 7.24
C ALA A 28 -36.17 8.15 8.27
N SER A 29 -37.44 7.75 8.25
CA SER A 29 -38.47 8.31 9.14
C SER A 29 -38.58 7.62 10.51
N ASN A 30 -37.86 6.53 10.74
CA ASN A 30 -37.69 5.90 12.06
C ASN A 30 -36.22 6.00 12.49
N GLY A 31 -35.72 7.23 12.60
CA GLY A 31 -34.50 7.47 13.37
C GLY A 31 -34.74 7.08 14.83
N PRO A 32 -33.84 6.32 15.47
CA PRO A 32 -33.97 6.07 16.90
C PRO A 32 -33.92 7.43 17.61
N ALA A 33 -34.77 7.57 18.62
CA ALA A 33 -34.72 8.67 19.57
C ALA A 33 -33.25 8.95 19.94
N LYS A 34 -32.87 10.23 19.91
CA LYS A 34 -31.64 10.78 20.50
C LYS A 34 -31.69 10.57 22.02
N ASP A 35 -31.57 9.32 22.46
CA ASP A 35 -31.15 8.95 23.81
C ASP A 35 -30.96 7.43 23.89
N THR A 36 -29.88 6.95 23.26
CA THR A 36 -29.18 5.75 23.72
C THR A 36 -27.71 6.09 23.69
N GLY A 37 -27.02 5.89 24.82
CA GLY A 37 -25.61 6.27 24.96
C GLY A 37 -24.80 5.71 23.81
N VAL A 38 -24.33 6.60 22.93
CA VAL A 38 -23.30 6.29 21.94
C VAL A 38 -22.09 5.87 22.75
N GLY A 39 -21.83 4.56 22.84
CA GLY A 39 -20.54 4.10 23.29
C GLY A 39 -19.51 4.76 22.38
N GLU A 40 -18.65 5.62 22.94
CA GLU A 40 -17.65 6.38 22.17
C GLU A 40 -16.91 5.47 21.18
N LEU A 41 -16.89 5.91 19.92
CA LEU A 41 -16.27 5.20 18.81
C LEU A 41 -14.79 4.95 19.10
N HIS A 42 -14.33 3.73 18.84
CA HIS A 42 -12.89 3.46 18.83
C HIS A 42 -12.24 4.28 17.71
N PRO A 43 -11.17 5.05 17.96
CA PRO A 43 -10.46 5.77 16.91
C PRO A 43 -9.93 4.81 15.85
N ILE A 44 -9.97 5.24 14.59
CA ILE A 44 -9.48 4.47 13.44
C ILE A 44 -8.29 5.19 12.81
N VAL A 45 -7.22 4.45 12.55
CA VAL A 45 -6.12 4.91 11.69
C VAL A 45 -6.09 4.09 10.40
N LEU A 46 -6.08 4.79 9.28
CA LEU A 46 -6.10 4.25 7.93
C LEU A 46 -4.69 4.21 7.32
N LEU A 47 -4.36 3.14 6.59
CA LEU A 47 -3.15 3.00 5.78
C LEU A 47 -3.52 2.52 4.36
N ALA A 48 -3.34 3.37 3.36
CA ALA A 48 -3.65 3.03 1.97
C ALA A 48 -2.53 2.22 1.30
N GLY A 49 -2.77 1.77 0.07
CA GLY A 49 -1.83 1.01 -0.75
C GLY A 49 -0.70 1.84 -1.37
N LEU A 50 0.09 1.17 -2.21
CA LEU A 50 1.25 1.75 -2.90
C LEU A 50 0.85 2.97 -3.74
N GLY A 51 1.66 4.02 -3.73
CA GLY A 51 1.43 5.22 -4.54
C GLY A 51 0.37 6.20 -4.01
N CYS A 52 -0.38 5.85 -2.96
CA CYS A 52 -1.45 6.69 -2.44
C CYS A 52 -0.96 7.91 -1.64
N SER A 53 0.18 7.79 -0.94
CA SER A 53 0.76 8.92 -0.20
C SER A 53 1.43 9.92 -1.13
N ASP A 54 1.27 11.19 -0.81
CA ASP A 54 2.06 12.26 -1.41
C ASP A 54 3.53 12.17 -1.01
N LEU A 55 4.42 12.59 -1.90
CA LEU A 55 5.83 12.82 -1.60
C LEU A 55 6.23 14.22 -1.99
N GLU A 56 6.88 14.91 -1.07
CA GLU A 56 7.58 16.17 -1.32
C GLU A 56 9.08 15.92 -1.29
N ALA A 57 9.83 16.75 -2.01
CA ALA A 57 11.27 16.71 -2.00
C ALA A 57 11.89 18.08 -1.79
N GLN A 58 13.13 18.08 -1.33
CA GLN A 58 13.99 19.24 -1.23
C GLN A 58 15.35 18.90 -1.85
N LEU A 59 15.89 19.81 -2.68
CA LEU A 59 17.21 19.66 -3.28
C LEU A 59 18.22 20.50 -2.49
N THR A 60 19.24 19.84 -1.95
CA THR A 60 20.30 20.45 -1.16
C THR A 60 21.51 20.83 -2.02
N GLU A 61 22.54 21.43 -1.40
CA GLU A 61 23.78 21.76 -2.09
C GLU A 61 24.51 20.58 -2.72
N ALA A 62 24.38 19.40 -2.11
CA ALA A 62 25.00 18.17 -2.60
C ALA A 62 24.32 17.59 -3.87
N TYR A 63 23.15 18.10 -4.27
CA TYR A 63 22.44 17.58 -5.42
C TYR A 63 23.16 17.90 -6.73
N GLN A 64 23.52 16.86 -7.48
CA GLN A 64 24.17 16.95 -8.78
C GLN A 64 23.19 16.52 -9.87
N PRO A 65 22.49 17.46 -10.55
CA PRO A 65 21.52 17.10 -11.57
C PRO A 65 22.20 16.55 -12.82
N SER A 66 21.60 15.52 -13.42
CA SER A 66 22.08 14.94 -14.69
C SER A 66 21.96 15.92 -15.86
N VAL A 67 20.96 16.81 -15.79
CA VAL A 67 20.78 17.93 -16.72
C VAL A 67 20.47 19.21 -15.92
N PRO A 68 21.02 20.39 -16.29
CA PRO A 68 20.92 21.61 -15.49
C PRO A 68 19.49 21.97 -15.04
N ARG A 69 18.48 21.75 -15.91
CA ARG A 69 17.07 22.01 -15.61
C ARG A 69 16.55 21.27 -14.37
N CYS A 70 17.09 20.09 -14.04
CA CYS A 70 16.66 19.34 -12.87
C CYS A 70 17.13 19.97 -11.55
N GLY A 71 18.07 20.92 -11.59
CA GLY A 71 18.48 21.72 -10.45
C GLY A 71 17.57 22.93 -10.17
N ALA A 72 16.51 23.16 -10.95
CA ALA A 72 15.69 24.37 -10.87
C ALA A 72 15.02 24.61 -9.50
N MET A 73 14.85 23.58 -8.68
CA MET A 73 14.27 23.64 -7.33
C MET A 73 15.30 23.73 -6.20
N LYS A 74 16.60 23.74 -6.54
CA LYS A 74 17.68 23.85 -5.56
C LYS A 74 17.59 25.19 -4.82
N GLY A 75 17.62 25.13 -3.49
CA GLY A 75 17.47 26.30 -2.62
C GLY A 75 16.06 26.88 -2.51
N LYS A 76 15.05 26.29 -3.18
CA LYS A 76 13.65 26.80 -3.16
C LYS A 76 12.75 26.16 -2.10
N GLY A 77 13.32 25.31 -1.24
CA GLY A 77 12.57 24.58 -0.20
C GLY A 77 11.89 23.32 -0.73
N TRP A 78 10.86 22.88 -0.01
CA TRP A 78 10.09 21.68 -0.34
C TRP A 78 9.18 21.91 -1.54
N PHE A 79 9.13 20.95 -2.46
CA PHE A 79 8.23 20.95 -3.61
C PHE A 79 7.53 19.60 -3.77
N SER A 80 6.36 19.61 -4.39
CA SER A 80 5.62 18.39 -4.72
C SER A 80 6.42 17.56 -5.71
N LEU A 81 6.85 16.38 -5.27
CA LEU A 81 7.56 15.42 -6.12
C LEU A 81 6.59 14.34 -6.64
N TRP A 82 5.63 13.90 -5.82
CA TRP A 82 4.54 12.98 -6.16
C TRP A 82 3.23 13.47 -5.54
N GLN A 83 2.41 14.20 -6.32
CA GLN A 83 1.10 14.70 -5.88
C GLN A 83 0.13 14.92 -7.03
N ASN A 84 0.58 15.64 -8.07
CA ASN A 84 -0.14 15.84 -9.32
C ASN A 84 0.76 15.37 -10.46
N THR A 85 0.54 14.13 -10.92
CA THR A 85 1.40 13.53 -11.94
C THR A 85 1.17 14.12 -13.33
N SER A 86 0.07 14.84 -13.55
CA SER A 86 -0.23 15.52 -14.82
C SER A 86 0.77 16.65 -15.13
N ASP A 87 1.28 17.33 -14.09
CA ASP A 87 2.23 18.44 -14.25
C ASP A 87 3.61 17.96 -14.74
N LEU A 88 3.94 16.68 -14.48
CA LEU A 88 5.21 16.07 -14.90
C LEU A 88 5.36 16.09 -16.42
N LEU A 89 4.28 15.77 -17.14
CA LEU A 89 4.25 15.81 -18.60
C LEU A 89 4.24 17.23 -19.14
N ALA A 90 3.33 18.07 -18.62
CA ALA A 90 3.08 19.40 -19.16
C ALA A 90 4.34 20.30 -19.14
N GLN A 91 5.28 20.02 -18.25
CA GLN A 91 6.51 20.79 -18.06
C GLN A 91 7.77 20.06 -18.56
N GLY A 92 7.64 18.89 -19.19
CA GLY A 92 8.79 18.09 -19.62
C GLY A 92 9.71 17.69 -18.45
N TYR A 93 9.14 17.51 -17.25
CA TYR A 93 9.85 17.31 -16.00
C TYR A 93 10.10 15.83 -15.67
N VAL A 94 9.58 14.90 -16.48
CA VAL A 94 9.67 13.43 -16.28
C VAL A 94 11.11 12.97 -15.97
N GLN A 95 12.11 13.40 -16.74
CA GLN A 95 13.52 13.05 -16.49
C GLN A 95 14.02 13.51 -15.11
N CYS A 96 13.60 14.69 -14.67
CA CYS A 96 14.00 15.25 -13.37
C CYS A 96 13.29 14.53 -12.24
N PHE A 97 11.99 14.29 -12.40
CA PHE A 97 11.20 13.47 -11.50
C PHE A 97 11.83 12.09 -11.31
N GLU A 98 12.17 11.39 -12.39
CA GLU A 98 12.83 10.09 -12.31
C GLU A 98 14.15 10.16 -11.55
N GLN A 99 15.01 11.14 -11.85
CA GLN A 99 16.26 11.29 -11.12
C GLN A 99 16.03 11.50 -9.61
N GLN A 100 15.05 12.34 -9.26
CA GLN A 100 14.78 12.74 -7.87
C GLN A 100 13.98 11.68 -7.09
N MET A 101 13.20 10.82 -7.76
CA MET A 101 12.46 9.73 -7.11
C MET A 101 13.34 8.54 -6.73
N ARG A 102 14.48 8.34 -7.40
CA ARG A 102 15.31 7.14 -7.27
C ARG A 102 15.77 6.90 -5.83
N LEU A 103 15.81 5.62 -5.47
CA LEU A 103 16.50 5.15 -4.28
C LEU A 103 17.78 4.42 -4.68
N PHE A 104 18.70 4.35 -3.71
CA PHE A 104 19.94 3.60 -3.80
C PHE A 104 20.06 2.72 -2.58
N TYR A 105 20.40 1.46 -2.79
CA TYR A 105 20.79 0.58 -1.71
C TYR A 105 22.21 0.93 -1.26
N ASP A 106 22.40 0.99 0.06
CA ASP A 106 23.69 1.22 0.71
C ASP A 106 24.14 -0.08 1.41
N PRO A 107 25.09 -0.83 0.82
CA PRO A 107 25.58 -2.08 1.40
C PRO A 107 26.18 -1.96 2.80
N ALA A 108 26.69 -0.77 3.15
CA ALA A 108 27.34 -0.54 4.44
C ALA A 108 26.31 -0.46 5.58
N THR A 109 25.16 0.14 5.33
CA THR A 109 24.05 0.22 6.30
C THR A 109 23.02 -0.88 6.10
N ASN A 110 23.11 -1.66 5.02
CA ASN A 110 22.10 -2.62 4.58
C ASN A 110 20.72 -1.95 4.48
N ASP A 111 20.62 -0.73 3.98
CA ASP A 111 19.35 0.02 3.89
C ASP A 111 19.29 0.83 2.60
N TYR A 112 18.09 1.29 2.23
CA TYR A 112 17.90 2.17 1.10
C TYR A 112 18.00 3.63 1.53
N ARG A 113 18.43 4.51 0.63
CA ARG A 113 18.44 5.95 0.81
C ARG A 113 18.10 6.69 -0.48
N ASN A 114 17.68 7.94 -0.34
CA ASN A 114 17.49 8.83 -1.49
C ASN A 114 18.82 9.06 -2.22
N LEU A 115 18.73 9.51 -3.47
CA LEU A 115 19.87 10.05 -4.21
C LEU A 115 20.60 11.13 -3.38
N PRO A 116 21.96 11.15 -3.34
CA PRO A 116 22.70 12.22 -2.66
C PRO A 116 22.22 13.61 -3.06
N GLY A 117 21.88 14.39 -2.03
CA GLY A 117 21.38 15.74 -2.17
C GLY A 117 19.87 15.88 -2.39
N VAL A 118 19.13 14.78 -2.47
CA VAL A 118 17.66 14.76 -2.47
C VAL A 118 17.16 14.32 -1.09
N GLU A 119 16.35 15.16 -0.46
CA GLU A 119 15.61 14.82 0.74
C GLU A 119 14.13 14.64 0.40
N THR A 120 13.44 13.71 1.06
CA THR A 120 12.01 13.46 0.84
C THR A 120 11.24 13.49 2.15
N ARG A 121 9.97 13.89 2.07
CA ARG A 121 9.04 13.79 3.19
C ARG A 121 7.64 13.48 2.71
N VAL A 122 6.86 12.95 3.64
CA VAL A 122 5.44 12.61 3.44
C VAL A 122 4.60 13.64 4.19
N PRO A 123 3.82 14.49 3.49
CA PRO A 123 3.01 15.52 4.12
C PRO A 123 1.70 14.93 4.71
N LYS A 124 0.90 15.79 5.37
CA LYS A 124 -0.48 15.51 5.82
C LYS A 124 -0.66 14.37 6.84
N PHE A 125 0.41 13.88 7.46
CA PHE A 125 0.31 12.81 8.45
C PHE A 125 -0.63 13.13 9.62
N GLY A 126 -1.56 12.23 9.91
CA GLY A 126 -2.58 12.38 10.94
C GLY A 126 -3.91 12.91 10.43
N SER A 127 -3.94 13.69 9.34
CA SER A 127 -5.22 14.07 8.72
C SER A 127 -5.83 12.86 8.01
N ALA A 128 -7.15 12.71 8.08
CA ALA A 128 -7.94 11.75 7.32
C ALA A 128 -8.11 12.15 5.84
N ARG A 129 -7.18 12.91 5.25
CA ARG A 129 -7.17 13.38 3.86
C ARG A 129 -5.76 13.37 3.28
N ALA A 130 -4.94 12.45 3.75
CA ALA A 130 -3.52 12.33 3.42
C ALA A 130 -3.25 11.42 2.21
N PHE A 131 -4.20 10.54 1.87
CA PHE A 131 -4.13 9.68 0.69
C PHE A 131 -5.04 10.18 -0.44
N HIS A 132 -4.56 10.04 -1.68
CA HIS A 132 -5.38 10.18 -2.89
C HIS A 132 -4.76 9.44 -4.06
N ASP A 133 -5.58 8.98 -5.01
CA ASP A 133 -5.07 8.38 -6.25
C ASP A 133 -4.54 9.47 -7.19
N LYS A 134 -3.41 9.19 -7.84
CA LYS A 134 -2.75 10.11 -8.78
C LYS A 134 -3.30 9.99 -10.20
N ASN A 135 -4.05 8.93 -10.49
CA ASN A 135 -4.76 8.74 -11.74
C ASN A 135 -6.08 9.53 -11.71
N PRO A 136 -6.23 10.58 -12.54
CA PRO A 136 -7.44 11.39 -12.58
C PRO A 136 -8.68 10.61 -13.03
N LEU A 137 -8.51 9.45 -13.69
CA LEU A 137 -9.62 8.58 -14.12
C LEU A 137 -10.19 7.74 -12.97
N HIS A 138 -9.43 7.55 -11.89
CA HIS A 138 -9.82 6.71 -10.74
C HIS A 138 -9.55 7.42 -9.40
N PRO A 139 -10.12 8.63 -9.17
CA PRO A 139 -9.71 9.50 -8.07
C PRO A 139 -9.98 8.94 -6.66
N LYS A 140 -10.80 7.88 -6.54
CA LYS A 140 -11.23 7.28 -5.26
C LYS A 140 -10.69 5.87 -4.99
N ARG A 141 -9.66 5.42 -5.71
CA ARG A 141 -9.15 4.04 -5.62
C ARG A 141 -8.33 3.76 -4.35
N CYS A 142 -7.85 4.79 -3.64
CA CYS A 142 -7.05 4.62 -2.42
C CYS A 142 -7.92 4.18 -1.22
N LEU A 143 -8.35 5.12 -0.37
CA LEU A 143 -9.21 4.83 0.79
C LEU A 143 -10.41 5.78 0.90
N ASP A 144 -10.66 6.58 -0.14
CA ASP A 144 -11.70 7.59 -0.16
C ASP A 144 -13.09 7.04 0.17
N ASN A 145 -13.48 5.91 -0.43
CA ASN A 145 -14.78 5.30 -0.18
C ASN A 145 -14.89 4.77 1.26
N VAL A 146 -13.81 4.21 1.82
CA VAL A 146 -13.78 3.72 3.21
C VAL A 146 -13.91 4.89 4.18
N ARG A 147 -13.15 5.96 3.93
CA ARG A 147 -13.18 7.20 4.69
C ARG A 147 -14.57 7.84 4.67
N GLU A 148 -15.19 7.98 3.50
CA GLU A 148 -16.54 8.55 3.36
C GLU A 148 -17.58 7.74 4.13
N ALA A 149 -17.53 6.41 4.03
CA ALA A 149 -18.43 5.53 4.78
C ALA A 149 -18.23 5.65 6.30
N LEU A 150 -16.98 5.78 6.78
CA LEU A 150 -16.71 6.01 8.20
C LEU A 150 -17.25 7.37 8.67
N GLU A 151 -17.12 8.42 7.86
CA GLU A 151 -17.65 9.74 8.19
C GLU A 151 -19.18 9.77 8.28
N GLU A 152 -19.88 9.01 7.43
CA GLU A 152 -21.32 8.79 7.53
C GLU A 152 -21.71 8.09 8.84
N LEU A 153 -20.83 7.24 9.38
CA LEU A 153 -20.99 6.60 10.70
C LEU A 153 -20.61 7.52 11.88
N GLY A 154 -20.23 8.77 11.62
CA GLY A 154 -19.94 9.77 12.64
C GLY A 154 -18.45 9.94 12.98
N TYR A 155 -17.55 9.28 12.25
CA TYR A 155 -16.11 9.52 12.39
C TYR A 155 -15.71 10.92 11.89
N ARG A 156 -14.69 11.53 12.51
CA ARG A 156 -14.25 12.91 12.25
C ARG A 156 -12.74 13.00 12.07
N ASP A 157 -12.32 13.72 11.03
CA ASP A 157 -10.92 14.05 10.75
C ASP A 157 -10.27 14.76 11.95
N ASN A 158 -9.03 14.38 12.26
CA ASN A 158 -8.22 14.89 13.39
C ASN A 158 -8.84 14.67 14.77
N ASP A 159 -9.81 13.76 14.88
CA ASP A 159 -10.46 13.43 16.14
C ASP A 159 -10.61 11.92 16.36
N THR A 160 -11.44 11.26 15.57
CA THR A 160 -11.66 9.80 15.66
C THR A 160 -11.17 9.06 14.42
N LEU A 161 -10.85 9.78 13.34
CA LEU A 161 -10.34 9.24 12.09
C LEU A 161 -9.05 9.93 11.68
N PHE A 162 -8.06 9.13 11.34
CA PHE A 162 -6.73 9.59 10.96
C PHE A 162 -6.20 8.74 9.79
N GLU A 163 -5.32 9.31 8.98
CA GLU A 163 -4.50 8.55 8.04
C GLU A 163 -3.01 8.65 8.40
N ALA A 164 -2.29 7.54 8.24
CA ALA A 164 -0.85 7.47 8.47
C ALA A 164 -0.11 7.24 7.14
N PRO A 165 0.09 8.30 6.32
CA PRO A 165 0.81 8.20 5.06
C PRO A 165 2.30 7.91 5.30
N TYR A 166 2.94 7.23 4.34
CA TYR A 166 4.32 6.75 4.44
C TYR A 166 5.03 6.82 3.09
N ASP A 167 6.36 6.70 3.11
CA ASP A 167 7.16 6.69 1.88
C ASP A 167 7.11 5.30 1.26
N TRP A 168 6.21 5.15 0.29
CA TRP A 168 5.88 3.88 -0.34
C TRP A 168 6.98 3.35 -1.28
N ARG A 169 8.09 4.08 -1.46
CA ARG A 169 9.27 3.58 -2.20
C ARG A 169 10.10 2.61 -1.36
N TYR A 170 9.98 2.68 -0.04
CA TYR A 170 10.70 1.86 0.94
C TYR A 170 9.84 0.71 1.48
N VAL A 171 10.48 -0.32 2.03
CA VAL A 171 9.84 -1.51 2.64
C VAL A 171 9.88 -1.46 4.17
N PRO A 172 8.77 -1.74 4.88
CA PRO A 172 8.79 -1.80 6.34
C PRO A 172 9.68 -2.97 6.81
N PRO A 173 10.60 -2.71 7.77
CA PRO A 173 11.53 -3.73 8.22
C PRO A 173 10.80 -4.85 8.98
N ALA A 174 11.23 -6.09 8.76
CA ALA A 174 10.89 -7.16 9.69
C ALA A 174 11.53 -6.85 11.06
N PRO A 175 10.99 -7.37 12.18
CA PRO A 175 11.60 -7.19 13.49
C PRO A 175 13.09 -7.58 13.51
N GLY A 176 13.93 -6.66 14.00
CA GLY A 176 15.40 -6.81 14.03
C GLY A 176 16.15 -6.28 12.80
N GLN A 177 15.44 -5.91 11.73
CA GLN A 177 16.02 -5.26 10.57
C GLN A 177 16.01 -3.74 10.71
N ILE A 178 17.05 -3.08 10.18
CA ILE A 178 17.17 -1.62 10.21
C ILE A 178 16.46 -1.01 9.00
N SER A 179 15.68 0.04 9.24
CA SER A 179 15.23 0.98 8.22
C SER A 179 15.12 2.37 8.82
N GLN A 180 15.89 3.34 8.33
CA GLN A 180 15.87 4.69 8.88
C GLN A 180 14.51 5.37 8.67
N ILE A 181 13.95 5.26 7.46
CA ILE A 181 12.67 5.87 7.08
C ILE A 181 11.52 5.27 7.89
N TYR A 182 11.46 3.93 8.01
CA TYR A 182 10.38 3.30 8.78
C TYR A 182 10.56 3.41 10.29
N SER A 183 11.78 3.53 10.81
CA SER A 183 11.98 3.80 12.24
C SER A 183 11.32 5.13 12.63
N GLN A 184 11.51 6.17 11.81
CA GLN A 184 10.86 7.47 12.03
C GLN A 184 9.34 7.38 11.84
N PHE A 185 8.86 6.70 10.80
CA PHE A 185 7.43 6.50 10.58
C PHE A 185 6.77 5.72 11.74
N PHE A 186 7.36 4.62 12.20
CA PHE A 186 6.85 3.83 13.33
C PHE A 186 6.80 4.64 14.62
N GLN A 187 7.80 5.49 14.90
CA GLN A 187 7.75 6.40 16.05
C GLN A 187 6.58 7.38 15.95
N ARG A 188 6.38 8.01 14.78
CA ARG A 188 5.25 8.94 14.56
C ARG A 188 3.91 8.22 14.62
N PHE A 189 3.80 7.03 14.06
CA PHE A 189 2.57 6.25 14.05
C PHE A 189 2.22 5.73 15.45
N LYS A 190 3.22 5.28 16.22
CA LYS A 190 3.06 4.95 17.64
C LYS A 190 2.51 6.14 18.42
N ALA A 191 3.09 7.34 18.25
CA ALA A 191 2.62 8.55 18.93
C ALA A 191 1.19 8.94 18.52
N LEU A 192 0.83 8.80 17.24
CA LEU A 192 -0.54 9.00 16.75
C LEU A 192 -1.52 8.05 17.44
N VAL A 193 -1.20 6.76 17.51
CA VAL A 193 -2.04 5.75 18.18
C VAL A 193 -2.20 6.06 19.66
N GLU A 194 -1.11 6.41 20.35
CA GLU A 194 -1.14 6.76 21.78
C GLU A 194 -2.00 8.02 22.04
N THR A 195 -1.88 9.02 21.17
CA THR A 195 -2.63 10.28 21.26
C THR A 195 -4.12 10.05 21.01
N ALA A 196 -4.47 9.38 19.92
CA ALA A 196 -5.85 9.03 19.58
C ALA A 196 -6.49 8.16 20.68
N SER A 197 -5.72 7.20 21.20
CA SER A 197 -6.19 6.32 22.27
C SER A 197 -6.45 7.06 23.57
N SER A 198 -5.54 7.95 23.97
CA SER A 198 -5.65 8.70 25.23
C SER A 198 -6.77 9.73 25.17
N LYS A 199 -6.98 10.37 24.01
CA LYS A 199 -8.04 11.37 23.82
C LYS A 199 -9.45 10.80 24.04
N HIS A 200 -9.67 9.57 23.60
CA HIS A 200 -10.98 8.90 23.67
C HIS A 200 -11.04 7.83 24.76
N GLU A 201 -9.96 7.60 25.51
CA GLU A 201 -9.84 6.49 26.46
C GLU A 201 -10.21 5.11 25.88
N LYS A 202 -9.92 4.92 24.59
CA LYS A 202 -10.24 3.72 23.82
C LYS A 202 -9.02 3.19 23.10
N LYS A 203 -8.96 1.87 22.90
CA LYS A 203 -7.99 1.25 22.00
C LYS A 203 -8.28 1.66 20.54
N VAL A 204 -7.25 1.71 19.70
CA VAL A 204 -7.32 2.11 18.29
C VAL A 204 -7.55 0.90 17.38
N ILE A 205 -8.37 1.08 16.36
CA ILE A 205 -8.50 0.14 15.24
C ILE A 205 -7.56 0.60 14.12
N ILE A 206 -6.75 -0.30 13.59
CA ILE A 206 -5.93 -0.02 12.40
C ILE A 206 -6.61 -0.71 11.22
N PHE A 207 -6.98 0.06 10.19
CA PHE A 207 -7.48 -0.47 8.93
C PHE A 207 -6.47 -0.18 7.83
N ALA A 208 -6.11 -1.21 7.07
CA ALA A 208 -5.07 -1.09 6.06
C ALA A 208 -5.41 -1.85 4.79
N HIS A 209 -5.09 -1.26 3.64
CA HIS A 209 -5.37 -1.80 2.31
C HIS A 209 -4.08 -2.09 1.54
N SER A 210 -4.02 -3.22 0.84
CA SER A 210 -2.91 -3.55 -0.08
C SER A 210 -1.56 -3.43 0.61
N TYR A 211 -0.65 -2.64 0.04
CA TYR A 211 0.66 -2.41 0.62
C TYR A 211 0.63 -1.79 2.02
N GLY A 212 -0.38 -0.95 2.32
CA GLY A 212 -0.61 -0.44 3.66
C GLY A 212 -0.85 -1.55 4.68
N GLY A 213 -1.41 -2.68 4.23
CA GLY A 213 -1.58 -3.89 5.03
C GLY A 213 -0.25 -4.49 5.50
N MET A 214 0.76 -4.53 4.63
CA MET A 214 2.11 -4.92 5.02
C MET A 214 2.69 -3.93 6.04
N VAL A 215 2.56 -2.63 5.77
CA VAL A 215 3.06 -1.58 6.68
C VAL A 215 2.43 -1.68 8.06
N ALA A 216 1.11 -1.86 8.13
CA ALA A 216 0.37 -2.02 9.37
C ALA A 216 0.77 -3.30 10.13
N LEU A 217 0.89 -4.43 9.42
CA LEU A 217 1.30 -5.70 10.00
C LEU A 217 2.70 -5.61 10.62
N GLU A 218 3.65 -5.03 9.89
CA GLU A 218 5.02 -4.87 10.39
C GLU A 218 5.14 -3.85 11.50
N PHE A 219 4.40 -2.74 11.43
CA PHE A 219 4.31 -1.81 12.55
C PHE A 219 3.89 -2.53 13.83
N VAL A 220 2.79 -3.29 13.79
CA VAL A 220 2.28 -4.02 14.96
C VAL A 220 3.30 -5.06 15.45
N ARG A 221 3.93 -5.82 14.55
CA ARG A 221 4.98 -6.80 14.90
C ARG A 221 6.20 -6.18 15.55
N ASN A 222 6.57 -4.95 15.16
CA ASN A 222 7.68 -4.20 15.73
C ASN A 222 7.33 -3.52 17.07
N MET A 223 6.07 -3.54 17.51
CA MET A 223 5.69 -2.97 18.80
C MET A 223 5.78 -4.00 19.94
N PRO A 224 6.23 -3.60 21.15
CA PRO A 224 6.21 -4.47 22.33
C PRO A 224 4.82 -5.04 22.61
N LEU A 225 4.73 -6.29 23.06
CA LEU A 225 3.45 -6.95 23.33
C LEU A 225 2.59 -6.17 24.34
N ALA A 226 3.21 -5.64 25.39
CA ALA A 226 2.51 -4.80 26.37
C ALA A 226 1.90 -3.54 25.74
N TRP A 227 2.59 -2.94 24.77
CA TRP A 227 2.07 -1.78 24.03
C TRP A 227 0.89 -2.17 23.15
N ARG A 228 1.02 -3.25 22.37
CA ARG A 228 -0.06 -3.78 21.53
C ARG A 228 -1.32 -4.06 22.35
N ASN A 229 -1.15 -4.77 23.47
CA ASN A 229 -2.25 -5.11 24.38
C ASN A 229 -2.92 -3.86 24.97
N ARG A 230 -2.17 -2.79 25.21
CA ARG A 230 -2.70 -1.53 25.75
C ARG A 230 -3.46 -0.74 24.70
N TYR A 231 -2.94 -0.61 23.49
CA TYR A 231 -3.40 0.41 22.54
C TYR A 231 -4.17 -0.13 21.34
N ILE A 232 -4.00 -1.39 20.94
CA ILE A 232 -4.61 -1.92 19.70
C ILE A 232 -5.88 -2.69 20.02
N LYS A 233 -7.00 -2.25 19.43
CA LYS A 233 -8.30 -2.90 19.53
C LYS A 233 -8.38 -4.04 18.52
N HIS A 234 -8.04 -3.74 17.26
CA HIS A 234 -8.19 -4.65 16.13
C HIS A 234 -7.29 -4.20 14.97
N LEU A 235 -6.78 -5.16 14.21
CA LEU A 235 -6.07 -4.95 12.96
C LEU A 235 -6.90 -5.50 11.80
N ILE A 236 -7.40 -4.63 10.93
CA ILE A 236 -8.18 -5.01 9.74
C ILE A 236 -7.27 -4.85 8.52
N LEU A 237 -7.03 -5.95 7.83
CA LEU A 237 -6.21 -6.01 6.63
C LEU A 237 -7.10 -6.36 5.43
N SER A 238 -7.17 -5.47 4.45
CA SER A 238 -7.91 -5.66 3.21
C SER A 238 -6.94 -5.85 2.05
N ALA A 239 -6.97 -7.03 1.45
CA ALA A 239 -6.05 -7.48 0.39
C ALA A 239 -4.58 -7.17 0.73
N PRO A 240 -4.06 -7.47 1.93
CA PRO A 240 -2.72 -7.06 2.33
C PRO A 240 -1.66 -7.65 1.41
N THR A 241 -0.64 -6.85 1.06
CA THR A 241 0.53 -7.39 0.37
C THR A 241 1.26 -8.39 1.28
N PRO A 242 1.39 -9.66 0.88
CA PRO A 242 2.05 -10.65 1.72
C PRO A 242 3.58 -10.50 1.63
N SER A 243 4.29 -10.73 2.74
CA SER A 243 5.76 -10.81 2.73
C SER A 243 6.28 -12.03 1.95
N THR A 244 5.41 -12.98 1.63
CA THR A 244 5.72 -14.17 0.82
C THR A 244 5.64 -13.93 -0.69
N GLY A 245 5.27 -12.71 -1.10
CA GLY A 245 5.29 -12.31 -2.51
C GLY A 245 4.08 -12.76 -3.34
N PHE A 246 4.04 -12.25 -4.57
CA PHE A 246 2.96 -12.42 -5.54
C PHE A 246 3.47 -12.11 -6.96
N MET A 247 2.84 -12.67 -7.99
CA MET A 247 3.37 -12.67 -9.36
C MET A 247 3.45 -11.29 -10.00
N ARG A 248 2.61 -10.33 -9.59
CA ARG A 248 2.70 -8.95 -10.09
C ARG A 248 4.06 -8.32 -9.89
N MET A 249 4.80 -8.71 -8.84
CA MET A 249 6.10 -8.13 -8.56
C MET A 249 7.13 -8.53 -9.62
N ILE A 250 7.13 -9.80 -10.03
CA ILE A 250 7.95 -10.27 -11.16
C ILE A 250 7.55 -9.54 -12.43
N GLN A 251 6.24 -9.47 -12.72
CA GLN A 251 5.74 -8.77 -13.90
C GLN A 251 6.16 -7.29 -13.91
N GLY A 252 6.10 -6.61 -12.76
CA GLY A 252 6.49 -5.21 -12.63
C GLY A 252 7.97 -4.96 -12.87
N LEU A 253 8.85 -5.90 -12.50
CA LEU A 253 10.27 -5.82 -12.82
C LEU A 253 10.54 -5.93 -14.32
N VAL A 254 9.75 -6.71 -15.05
CA VAL A 254 9.98 -6.94 -16.49
C VAL A 254 9.24 -5.94 -17.38
N SER A 255 7.96 -5.70 -17.12
CA SER A 255 7.08 -4.85 -17.94
C SER A 255 6.94 -3.42 -17.42
N GLY A 256 7.47 -3.11 -16.23
CA GLY A 256 7.36 -1.79 -15.61
C GLY A 256 6.14 -1.62 -14.68
N SER A 257 6.01 -0.43 -14.11
CA SER A 257 5.12 -0.17 -12.97
C SER A 257 3.71 0.25 -13.34
N GLU A 258 3.29 0.18 -14.61
CA GLU A 258 2.03 0.77 -15.10
C GLU A 258 0.78 0.35 -14.31
N HIS A 259 0.83 -0.83 -13.69
CA HIS A 259 -0.27 -1.38 -12.90
C HIS A 259 -0.05 -1.25 -11.38
N MET A 260 1.12 -0.78 -10.95
CA MET A 260 1.50 -0.56 -9.55
C MET A 260 1.37 0.91 -9.16
N ILE A 261 1.88 1.82 -10.00
CA ILE A 261 1.80 3.26 -9.83
C ILE A 261 1.47 3.94 -11.16
N TYR A 262 0.65 4.99 -11.11
CA TYR A 262 0.28 5.75 -12.30
C TYR A 262 1.22 6.93 -12.50
N VAL A 263 1.95 6.93 -13.62
CA VAL A 263 2.61 8.11 -14.16
C VAL A 263 2.07 8.27 -15.58
N PRO A 264 1.59 9.46 -15.97
CA PRO A 264 0.97 9.65 -17.28
C PRO A 264 2.05 9.71 -18.37
N THR A 265 2.89 8.70 -18.54
CA THR A 265 3.86 8.65 -19.64
C THR A 265 4.00 7.23 -20.13
N SER A 266 4.21 7.06 -21.43
CA SER A 266 4.56 5.78 -22.06
C SER A 266 6.07 5.54 -22.09
N ASP A 267 6.83 6.28 -21.27
CA ASP A 267 8.28 6.19 -21.26
C ASP A 267 8.73 4.89 -20.56
N THR A 268 9.46 4.07 -21.31
CA THR A 268 10.07 2.84 -20.81
C THR A 268 11.04 3.10 -19.64
N SER A 269 11.54 4.32 -19.48
CA SER A 269 12.35 4.76 -18.34
C SER A 269 11.67 4.57 -16.98
N LEU A 270 10.33 4.57 -16.92
CA LEU A 270 9.58 4.30 -15.69
C LEU A 270 9.85 2.91 -15.12
N ARG A 271 10.10 1.92 -15.99
CA ARG A 271 10.54 0.59 -15.57
C ARG A 271 11.87 0.68 -14.82
N THR A 272 12.81 1.45 -15.36
CA THR A 272 14.11 1.70 -14.72
C THR A 272 13.93 2.41 -13.38
N LEU A 273 13.04 3.40 -13.31
CA LEU A 273 12.71 4.08 -12.05
C LEU A 273 12.16 3.10 -11.00
N TRP A 274 11.15 2.33 -11.38
CA TRP A 274 10.51 1.33 -10.53
C TRP A 274 11.52 0.37 -9.91
N ARG A 275 12.44 -0.16 -10.72
CA ARG A 275 13.52 -1.07 -10.30
C ARG A 275 14.46 -0.45 -9.25
N THR A 276 14.48 0.87 -9.08
CA THR A 276 15.27 1.50 -8.01
C THR A 276 14.58 1.49 -6.65
N PHE A 277 13.26 1.31 -6.60
CA PHE A 277 12.53 1.29 -5.34
C PHE A 277 12.76 -0.02 -4.61
N GLU A 278 12.91 0.05 -3.29
CA GLU A 278 13.00 -1.14 -2.45
C GLU A 278 11.72 -1.99 -2.58
N THR A 279 10.58 -1.32 -2.72
CA THR A 279 9.29 -1.99 -2.91
C THR A 279 9.22 -2.85 -4.17
N SER A 280 10.05 -2.60 -5.19
CA SER A 280 10.06 -3.39 -6.43
C SER A 280 10.51 -4.84 -6.24
N ILE A 281 11.27 -5.13 -5.19
CA ILE A 281 11.77 -6.47 -4.87
C ILE A 281 11.13 -7.09 -3.63
N MET A 282 10.25 -6.35 -2.92
CA MET A 282 9.73 -6.76 -1.61
C MET A 282 8.78 -7.94 -1.60
N GLY A 283 8.14 -8.17 -2.74
CA GLY A 283 7.11 -9.20 -2.90
C GLY A 283 7.47 -10.19 -4.00
N LEU A 284 8.78 -10.41 -4.22
CA LEU A 284 9.18 -11.54 -5.05
C LEU A 284 8.71 -12.85 -4.38
N PRO A 285 8.22 -13.83 -5.17
CA PRO A 285 7.68 -15.09 -4.65
C PRO A 285 8.62 -15.83 -3.71
N SER A 286 8.11 -16.18 -2.52
CA SER A 286 8.83 -16.97 -1.52
C SER A 286 8.73 -18.47 -1.81
N PRO A 287 9.84 -19.21 -1.64
CA PRO A 287 9.81 -20.67 -1.74
C PRO A 287 8.82 -21.35 -0.80
N ASN A 288 8.50 -20.73 0.35
CA ASN A 288 7.57 -21.29 1.35
C ASN A 288 6.12 -21.37 0.85
N VAL A 289 5.76 -20.60 -0.19
CA VAL A 289 4.41 -20.57 -0.76
C VAL A 289 4.40 -21.13 -2.17
N PHE A 290 5.36 -20.73 -3.01
CA PHE A 290 5.38 -21.06 -4.43
C PHE A 290 6.23 -22.29 -4.76
N GLY A 291 7.10 -22.73 -3.84
CA GLY A 291 7.93 -23.92 -4.00
C GLY A 291 8.67 -23.96 -5.35
N HIS A 292 8.53 -25.10 -6.04
CA HIS A 292 9.15 -25.37 -7.34
C HIS A 292 8.21 -25.09 -8.54
N GLU A 293 7.08 -24.40 -8.33
CA GLU A 293 6.23 -24.01 -9.45
C GLU A 293 7.03 -23.15 -10.45
N PRO A 294 6.91 -23.38 -11.76
CA PRO A 294 7.59 -22.55 -12.74
C PRO A 294 6.85 -21.21 -12.85
N LEU A 295 7.42 -20.17 -12.25
CA LEU A 295 6.83 -18.82 -12.18
C LEU A 295 7.15 -18.00 -13.43
N VAL A 296 8.37 -18.16 -13.93
CA VAL A 296 8.79 -17.60 -15.23
C VAL A 296 9.26 -18.74 -16.10
N VAL A 297 8.63 -18.92 -17.25
CA VAL A 297 8.96 -19.95 -18.24
C VAL A 297 9.62 -19.27 -19.43
N THR A 298 10.81 -19.71 -19.81
CA THR A 298 11.53 -19.19 -20.97
C THR A 298 11.92 -20.31 -21.93
N LYS A 299 12.54 -19.94 -23.06
CA LYS A 299 13.04 -20.90 -24.05
C LYS A 299 14.13 -21.81 -23.49
N GLN A 300 15.02 -21.26 -22.65
CA GLN A 300 16.20 -21.98 -22.16
C GLN A 300 15.99 -22.64 -20.81
N ARG A 301 15.19 -22.04 -19.91
CA ARG A 301 14.94 -22.56 -18.56
C ARG A 301 13.67 -21.99 -17.95
N ASN A 302 13.25 -22.62 -16.85
CA ASN A 302 12.21 -22.09 -15.98
C ASN A 302 12.85 -21.52 -14.70
N TYR A 303 12.21 -20.52 -14.12
CA TYR A 303 12.57 -19.95 -12.81
C TYR A 303 11.44 -20.22 -11.83
N SER A 304 11.78 -20.88 -10.73
CA SER A 304 10.92 -21.05 -9.57
C SER A 304 11.22 -19.98 -8.52
N ALA A 305 10.51 -19.99 -7.39
CA ALA A 305 10.80 -19.09 -6.27
C ALA A 305 12.22 -19.27 -5.69
N TYR A 306 12.85 -20.44 -5.89
CA TYR A 306 14.24 -20.67 -5.49
C TYR A 306 15.26 -19.99 -6.41
N ASP A 307 14.85 -19.60 -7.62
CA ASP A 307 15.72 -19.09 -8.67
C ASP A 307 15.67 -17.55 -8.81
N MET A 308 15.14 -16.85 -7.80
CA MET A 308 14.88 -15.41 -7.92
C MET A 308 16.15 -14.57 -8.03
N GLU A 309 17.29 -15.02 -7.46
CA GLU A 309 18.57 -14.33 -7.65
C GLU A 309 19.08 -14.47 -9.09
N GLU A 310 19.03 -15.68 -9.65
CA GLU A 310 19.37 -15.96 -11.05
C GLU A 310 18.43 -15.23 -12.01
N PHE A 311 17.14 -15.16 -11.67
CA PHE A 311 16.17 -14.41 -12.46
C PHE A 311 16.49 -12.91 -12.48
N LEU A 312 16.81 -12.32 -11.32
CA LEU A 312 17.24 -10.91 -11.24
C LEU A 312 18.47 -10.65 -12.11
N ALA A 313 19.47 -11.55 -12.09
CA ALA A 313 20.62 -11.47 -12.99
C ALA A 313 20.21 -11.55 -14.48
N ALA A 314 19.31 -12.49 -14.83
CA ALA A 314 18.88 -12.71 -16.21
C ALA A 314 18.16 -11.50 -16.83
N ILE A 315 17.54 -10.65 -16.00
CA ILE A 315 16.86 -9.41 -16.45
C ILE A 315 17.71 -8.15 -16.26
N GLY A 316 19.00 -8.30 -15.97
CA GLY A 316 19.97 -7.20 -15.81
C GLY A 316 19.79 -6.38 -14.53
N LEU A 317 19.41 -7.03 -13.43
CA LEU A 317 19.23 -6.42 -12.10
C LEU A 317 20.17 -7.01 -11.06
N GLU A 318 21.45 -7.17 -11.42
CA GLU A 318 22.50 -7.69 -10.54
C GLU A 318 22.64 -6.88 -9.25
N ASP A 319 22.51 -5.55 -9.35
CA ASP A 319 22.55 -4.63 -8.19
C ASP A 319 21.39 -4.86 -7.21
N SER A 320 20.31 -5.53 -7.63
CA SER A 320 19.16 -5.86 -6.77
C SER A 320 19.31 -7.20 -6.04
N ILE A 321 20.28 -8.03 -6.42
CA ILE A 321 20.49 -9.36 -5.83
C ILE A 321 20.91 -9.25 -4.37
N GLU A 322 21.87 -8.38 -4.06
CA GLU A 322 22.33 -8.19 -2.68
C GLU A 322 21.20 -7.70 -1.75
N PRO A 323 20.48 -6.60 -2.04
CA PRO A 323 19.38 -6.17 -1.18
C PRO A 323 18.24 -7.20 -1.14
N PHE A 324 17.94 -7.91 -2.23
CA PHE A 324 16.98 -9.02 -2.21
C PHE A 324 17.39 -10.06 -1.16
N ARG A 325 18.63 -10.56 -1.23
CA ARG A 325 19.17 -11.56 -0.31
C ARG A 325 19.23 -11.09 1.14
N ARG A 326 19.71 -9.86 1.37
CA ARG A 326 19.98 -9.33 2.72
C ARG A 326 18.75 -8.75 3.41
N ARG A 327 17.71 -8.34 2.67
CA ARG A 327 16.53 -7.65 3.21
C ARG A 327 15.22 -8.37 2.95
N MET A 328 15.02 -8.94 1.76
CA MET A 328 13.74 -9.56 1.39
C MET A 328 13.65 -11.02 1.82
N VAL A 329 14.71 -11.81 1.62
CA VAL A 329 14.73 -13.22 2.06
C VAL A 329 14.48 -13.38 3.57
N PRO A 330 15.07 -12.58 4.49
CA PRO A 330 14.73 -12.66 5.91
C PRO A 330 13.24 -12.38 6.19
N LYS A 331 12.66 -11.40 5.49
CA LYS A 331 11.26 -11.00 5.63
C LYS A 331 10.29 -12.08 5.13
N MET A 332 10.63 -12.77 4.04
CA MET A 332 9.87 -13.91 3.51
C MET A 332 9.78 -15.08 4.50
N ASN A 333 10.74 -15.19 5.40
CA ASN A 333 10.82 -16.25 6.41
C ASN A 333 10.23 -15.84 7.77
N TYR A 334 9.69 -14.62 7.88
CA TYR A 334 9.12 -14.11 9.13
C TYR A 334 7.61 -14.35 9.22
N PHE A 335 7.20 -15.37 9.98
CA PHE A 335 5.81 -15.85 10.09
C PHE A 335 5.12 -15.55 11.43
N GLU A 336 5.73 -14.73 12.29
CA GLU A 336 5.19 -14.49 13.63
C GLU A 336 3.84 -13.76 13.63
N ALA A 337 2.90 -14.23 14.46
CA ALA A 337 1.59 -13.60 14.57
C ALA A 337 1.72 -12.17 15.18
N PRO A 338 0.87 -11.21 14.76
CA PRO A 338 0.90 -9.85 15.33
C PRO A 338 0.39 -9.79 16.78
N MET A 339 -0.16 -10.90 17.32
CA MET A 339 -0.67 -11.02 18.70
C MET A 339 -1.67 -9.92 19.09
N VAL A 340 -2.50 -9.52 18.13
CA VAL A 340 -3.67 -8.65 18.32
C VAL A 340 -4.87 -9.27 17.60
N PRO A 341 -6.11 -8.99 18.01
CA PRO A 341 -7.28 -9.37 17.22
C PRO A 341 -7.13 -8.86 15.78
N MET A 342 -7.31 -9.76 14.81
CA MET A 342 -7.13 -9.41 13.40
C MET A 342 -8.26 -9.96 12.52
N THR A 343 -8.59 -9.20 11.48
CA THR A 343 -9.43 -9.63 10.37
C THR A 343 -8.64 -9.46 9.09
N CYS A 344 -8.53 -10.52 8.29
CA CYS A 344 -7.94 -10.47 6.96
C CYS A 344 -9.04 -10.71 5.93
N ILE A 345 -9.19 -9.79 4.98
CA ILE A 345 -10.19 -9.81 3.91
C ILE A 345 -9.43 -9.94 2.59
N ASN A 346 -9.64 -11.02 1.85
CA ASN A 346 -8.97 -11.26 0.56
C ASN A 346 -10.01 -11.45 -0.54
N GLY A 347 -9.70 -10.96 -1.73
CA GLY A 347 -10.47 -11.28 -2.94
C GLY A 347 -10.14 -12.69 -3.43
N VAL A 348 -11.14 -13.36 -3.97
CA VAL A 348 -11.03 -14.69 -4.60
C VAL A 348 -11.93 -14.73 -5.82
N GLY A 349 -11.72 -15.68 -6.73
CA GLY A 349 -12.50 -15.88 -7.95
C GLY A 349 -12.13 -14.95 -9.11
N VAL A 350 -11.09 -14.13 -8.97
CA VAL A 350 -10.62 -13.22 -10.01
C VAL A 350 -9.35 -13.76 -10.65
N ARG A 351 -9.30 -13.75 -11.99
CA ARG A 351 -8.13 -14.21 -12.76
C ARG A 351 -6.88 -13.42 -12.36
N THR A 352 -5.94 -14.10 -11.72
CA THR A 352 -4.73 -13.52 -11.14
C THR A 352 -3.50 -14.11 -11.79
N PRO A 353 -2.47 -13.32 -12.18
CA PRO A 353 -1.26 -13.87 -12.80
C PRO A 353 -0.63 -14.96 -11.92
N GLN A 354 -0.37 -16.12 -12.51
CA GLN A 354 0.28 -17.26 -11.86
C GLN A 354 1.63 -17.58 -12.51
N GLN A 355 1.74 -17.43 -13.83
CA GLN A 355 2.99 -17.65 -14.55
C GLN A 355 3.18 -16.61 -15.66
N LEU A 356 4.44 -16.28 -15.94
CA LEU A 356 4.85 -15.43 -17.05
C LEU A 356 5.63 -16.25 -18.08
N LEU A 357 5.17 -16.25 -19.32
CA LEU A 357 5.76 -17.04 -20.41
C LEU A 357 6.50 -16.11 -21.38
N PHE A 358 7.80 -16.31 -21.50
CA PHE A 358 8.71 -15.61 -22.42
C PHE A 358 9.29 -16.60 -23.43
N TRP A 359 8.50 -16.95 -24.45
CA TRP A 359 8.84 -17.99 -25.43
C TRP A 359 10.18 -17.79 -26.16
N GLU A 360 10.58 -16.54 -26.41
CA GLU A 360 11.87 -16.20 -27.02
C GLU A 360 12.89 -15.67 -26.01
N SER A 361 12.54 -15.63 -24.73
CA SER A 361 13.41 -15.14 -23.64
C SER A 361 13.86 -13.69 -23.80
N ASP A 362 13.05 -12.93 -24.54
CA ASP A 362 13.12 -11.49 -24.63
C ASP A 362 12.25 -10.88 -23.52
N TYR A 363 12.88 -10.23 -22.55
CA TYR A 363 12.21 -9.62 -21.41
C TYR A 363 11.75 -8.17 -21.68
N ASP A 364 12.00 -7.64 -22.89
CA ASP A 364 11.52 -6.33 -23.30
C ASP A 364 10.14 -6.38 -23.97
N ILE A 365 9.67 -7.58 -24.33
CA ILE A 365 8.30 -7.81 -24.79
C ILE A 365 7.37 -8.20 -23.64
N SER A 366 6.07 -7.95 -23.80
CA SER A 366 5.08 -8.39 -22.82
C SER A 366 4.99 -9.93 -22.82
N PRO A 367 5.02 -10.58 -21.64
CA PRO A 367 4.84 -12.03 -21.56
C PRO A 367 3.41 -12.43 -21.86
N GLU A 368 3.23 -13.68 -22.30
CA GLU A 368 1.95 -14.36 -22.16
C GLU A 368 1.73 -14.74 -20.68
N ILE A 369 0.51 -14.58 -20.18
CA ILE A 369 0.20 -14.75 -18.76
C ILE A 369 -0.74 -15.95 -18.58
N VAL A 370 -0.31 -16.91 -17.76
CA VAL A 370 -1.19 -17.96 -17.23
C VAL A 370 -1.84 -17.43 -15.96
N TYR A 371 -3.15 -17.61 -15.83
CA TYR A 371 -3.92 -17.08 -14.72
C TYR A 371 -4.41 -18.21 -13.81
N GLY A 372 -4.31 -17.95 -12.51
CA GLY A 372 -4.92 -18.74 -11.44
C GLY A 372 -6.04 -17.96 -10.73
N ASP A 373 -6.40 -18.45 -9.55
CA ASP A 373 -7.37 -17.81 -8.64
C ASP A 373 -6.72 -16.72 -7.78
N GLY A 374 -7.49 -15.69 -7.43
CA GLY A 374 -7.04 -14.60 -6.56
C GLY A 374 -7.92 -13.35 -6.66
N ASP A 375 -7.33 -12.18 -6.44
CA ASP A 375 -8.00 -10.88 -6.44
C ASP A 375 -7.72 -10.02 -7.70
N GLY A 376 -6.96 -10.56 -8.65
CA GLY A 376 -6.60 -9.93 -9.92
C GLY A 376 -5.22 -9.27 -9.95
N ILE A 377 -4.45 -9.30 -8.85
CA ILE A 377 -3.11 -8.70 -8.75
C ILE A 377 -2.01 -9.75 -8.63
#